data_AF-A0A2V5LPQ4-F1
#
_entry.id   AF-A0A2V5LPQ4-F1
#
_cell.length_a   1.000
_cell.length_b   1.000
_cell.length_c   1.000
_cell.angle_alpha   90.00
_cell.angle_beta   90.00
_cell.angle_gamma   90.00
#
_symmetry.space_group_name_H-M   'P 1'
#
loop_
_entity.id
_entity.type
_entity.pdbx_description
1 polymer ?
#
loop_
_entity_poly.entity_id
_entity_poly.type
_entity_poly.pdbx_seq_one_letter_code
_entity_poly.pdbx_strand_id
1 'polypeptide(L)'
;MPFWWRLNNAFLSYVVYVRQMFWPFRLAPFYTYPQTFLVWEVAASILLLIGLTAAAIALRRGHPYLVTGWFWYLGMLVPVIGVVQVGSQAHADRYTYLPQIGLYLALTWLIGDLTKSWHRRWILTATATAVIAFLSWTAWVQASYWREGESLWKHTLAVTGNNETAHSLLGDLALEKGLIDEAAAHYQAAVNVWPSSPTFQAKLGKALLRKGLNDEAIVHFQKAIELASHRTDTERAELQADIGNELLQKGLVDEAIVQFQQALELAPADRIIHNDYGNALLRKGRVDEAIVQFQKALDSGVEDAYAPTIHYNLGNALRQKNLLSEAVAQYREALKRAPRLVAAQDNLAWTLATAPDASLRDGSQALELATQANQLSGGRDPVILRTLAAAYAENRQFSKAFKSAKSALDLAITQRNQALVEALQHDISLYQRGLPYR
;
A
#
# COMPACT_ATOMS: atom_id res chain seq x y z
N MET A 1 11.21 15.69 -11.81
CA MET A 1 11.06 16.25 -13.18
C MET A 1 11.62 17.66 -13.25
N PRO A 2 12.44 18.00 -14.27
CA PRO A 2 12.97 19.35 -14.45
C PRO A 2 11.88 20.42 -14.59
N PHE A 3 12.16 21.64 -14.12
CA PHE A 3 11.19 22.74 -14.12
C PHE A 3 10.65 23.06 -15.53
N TRP A 4 11.52 23.17 -16.53
CA TRP A 4 11.13 23.47 -17.91
C TRP A 4 10.19 22.43 -18.52
N TRP A 5 10.36 21.16 -18.16
CA TRP A 5 9.48 20.08 -18.59
C TRP A 5 8.06 20.26 -18.02
N ARG A 6 7.98 20.62 -16.73
CA ARG A 6 6.72 20.91 -16.06
C ARG A 6 6.06 22.17 -16.62
N LEU A 7 6.83 23.20 -16.95
CA LEU A 7 6.31 24.43 -17.52
C LEU A 7 5.71 24.23 -18.92
N ASN A 8 6.38 23.47 -19.78
CA ASN A 8 5.85 23.12 -21.10
C ASN A 8 4.53 22.32 -20.98
N ASN A 9 4.51 21.35 -20.07
CA ASN A 9 3.29 20.61 -19.76
C ASN A 9 2.17 21.50 -19.21
N ALA A 10 2.49 22.52 -18.42
CA ALA A 10 1.49 23.43 -17.86
C ALA A 10 0.70 24.16 -18.95
N PHE A 11 1.38 24.65 -19.99
CA PHE A 11 0.72 25.30 -21.13
C PHE A 11 -0.20 24.33 -21.89
N LEU A 12 0.27 23.10 -22.13
CA LEU A 12 -0.54 22.06 -22.76
C LEU A 12 -1.77 21.70 -21.89
N SER A 13 -1.58 21.60 -20.58
CA SER A 13 -2.61 21.19 -19.63
C SER A 13 -3.78 22.17 -19.57
N TYR A 14 -3.53 23.48 -19.68
CA TYR A 14 -4.62 24.46 -19.84
C TYR A 14 -5.50 24.13 -21.05
N VAL A 15 -4.89 23.90 -22.21
CA VAL A 15 -5.64 23.61 -23.44
C VAL A 15 -6.36 22.26 -23.32
N VAL A 16 -5.72 21.25 -22.74
CA VAL A 16 -6.31 19.93 -22.51
C VAL A 16 -7.54 20.02 -21.62
N TYR A 17 -7.49 20.78 -20.51
CA TYR A 17 -8.61 20.91 -19.60
C TYR A 17 -9.79 21.68 -20.22
N VAL A 18 -9.54 22.70 -21.06
CA VAL A 18 -10.61 23.34 -21.85
C VAL A 18 -11.23 22.34 -22.83
N ARG A 19 -10.41 21.54 -23.51
CA ARG A 19 -10.90 20.49 -24.40
C ARG A 19 -11.76 19.46 -23.65
N GLN A 20 -11.29 18.97 -22.50
CA GLN A 20 -12.01 18.00 -21.68
C GLN A 20 -13.32 18.56 -21.12
N MET A 21 -13.43 19.87 -20.89
CA MET A 21 -14.68 20.52 -20.49
C MET A 21 -15.78 20.36 -21.55
N PHE A 22 -15.44 20.47 -22.84
CA PHE A 22 -16.41 20.33 -23.94
C PHE A 22 -16.51 18.90 -24.46
N TRP A 23 -15.45 18.10 -24.32
CA TRP A 23 -15.37 16.73 -24.81
C TRP A 23 -14.81 15.81 -23.73
N PRO A 24 -15.61 15.43 -22.71
CA PRO A 24 -15.18 14.64 -21.55
C PRO A 24 -15.07 13.15 -21.88
N PHE A 25 -14.30 12.81 -22.92
CA PHE A 25 -14.03 11.45 -23.34
C PHE A 25 -12.59 11.05 -23.01
N ARG A 26 -12.38 9.74 -22.79
CA ARG A 26 -11.05 9.17 -22.49
C ARG A 26 -10.43 9.75 -21.21
N LEU A 27 -11.28 9.94 -20.20
CA LEU A 27 -10.90 10.48 -18.91
C LEU A 27 -10.18 9.44 -18.05
N ALA A 28 -9.18 9.87 -17.31
CA ALA A 28 -8.30 9.03 -16.52
C ALA A 28 -7.99 9.67 -15.15
N PRO A 29 -7.86 8.87 -14.09
CA PRO A 29 -7.48 9.36 -12.76
C PRO A 29 -6.05 9.90 -12.72
N PHE A 30 -5.18 9.44 -13.62
CA PHE A 30 -3.76 9.75 -13.62
C PHE A 30 -3.19 9.78 -15.04
N TYR A 31 -2.65 10.94 -15.45
CA TYR A 31 -1.98 11.12 -16.73
C TYR A 31 -0.48 11.29 -16.50
N THR A 32 0.30 10.54 -17.25
CA THR A 32 1.76 10.49 -17.14
C THR A 32 2.37 11.63 -17.94
N TYR A 33 3.58 12.04 -17.57
CA TYR A 33 4.29 13.07 -18.34
C TYR A 33 4.64 12.53 -19.73
N PRO A 34 4.40 13.31 -20.80
CA PRO A 34 4.89 12.96 -22.11
C PRO A 34 6.42 12.79 -22.05
N GLN A 35 6.89 11.66 -22.59
CA GLN A 35 8.33 11.37 -22.73
C GLN A 35 9.00 12.34 -23.71
N THR A 36 8.22 12.89 -24.65
CA THR A 36 8.63 13.90 -25.62
C THR A 36 7.52 14.91 -25.82
N PHE A 37 7.87 16.18 -25.95
CA PHE A 37 6.94 17.22 -26.40
C PHE A 37 7.17 17.55 -27.87
N LEU A 38 6.08 17.72 -28.60
CA LEU A 38 6.15 18.38 -29.90
C LEU A 38 6.21 19.89 -29.67
N VAL A 39 7.32 20.52 -30.04
CA VAL A 39 7.57 21.96 -29.79
C VAL A 39 6.44 22.85 -30.32
N TRP A 40 5.84 22.48 -31.45
CA TRP A 40 4.74 23.22 -32.04
C TRP A 40 3.45 23.15 -31.21
N GLU A 41 3.17 22.06 -30.50
CA GLU A 41 1.97 21.94 -29.64
C GLU A 41 2.07 22.90 -28.46
N VAL A 42 3.26 22.98 -27.86
CA VAL A 42 3.55 23.92 -26.78
C VAL A 42 3.43 25.36 -27.29
N ALA A 43 4.05 25.68 -28.44
CA ALA A 43 3.97 27.01 -29.05
C ALA A 43 2.53 27.40 -29.41
N ALA A 44 1.76 26.50 -30.02
CA ALA A 44 0.35 26.72 -30.34
C ALA A 44 -0.49 26.94 -29.08
N SER A 45 -0.22 26.19 -28.00
CA SER A 45 -0.90 26.36 -26.72
C SER A 45 -0.60 27.73 -26.10
N ILE A 46 0.67 28.17 -26.13
CA ILE A 46 1.06 29.50 -25.64
C ILE A 46 0.36 30.60 -26.45
N LEU A 47 0.39 30.52 -27.78
CA LEU A 47 -0.27 31.50 -28.65
C LEU A 47 -1.79 31.54 -28.43
N LEU A 48 -2.43 30.38 -28.26
CA LEU A 48 -3.85 30.30 -27.95
C LEU A 48 -4.16 30.97 -26.61
N LEU A 49 -3.37 30.71 -25.56
CA LEU A 49 -3.56 31.31 -24.25
C LEU A 49 -3.36 32.83 -24.27
N ILE A 50 -2.37 33.32 -25.00
CA ILE A 50 -2.16 34.77 -25.22
C ILE A 50 -3.37 35.37 -25.94
N GLY A 51 -3.83 34.74 -27.02
CA GLY A 51 -4.99 35.19 -27.79
C GLY A 51 -6.27 35.25 -26.95
N LEU A 52 -6.58 34.20 -26.18
CA LEU A 52 -7.74 34.15 -25.30
C LEU A 52 -7.65 35.19 -24.18
N THR A 53 -6.46 35.40 -23.62
CA THR A 53 -6.23 36.43 -22.60
C THR A 53 -6.44 37.83 -23.17
N ALA A 54 -5.88 38.12 -24.35
CA ALA A 54 -6.07 39.40 -25.03
C ALA A 54 -7.53 39.64 -25.38
N ALA A 55 -8.25 38.62 -25.86
CA ALA A 55 -9.68 38.70 -26.16
C ALA A 55 -10.51 38.99 -24.90
N ALA A 56 -10.24 38.29 -23.78
CA ALA A 56 -10.92 38.54 -22.52
C ALA A 56 -10.72 39.99 -22.05
N ILE A 57 -9.48 40.51 -22.13
CA ILE A 57 -9.17 41.90 -21.76
C ILE A 57 -9.82 42.89 -22.72
N ALA A 58 -9.81 42.65 -24.02
CA ALA A 58 -10.41 43.54 -25.02
C ALA A 58 -11.93 43.65 -24.82
N LEU A 59 -12.59 42.52 -24.51
CA LEU A 59 -14.05 42.44 -24.33
C LEU A 59 -14.52 42.86 -22.93
N ARG A 60 -13.60 43.21 -22.01
CA ARG A 60 -13.91 43.47 -20.59
C ARG A 60 -14.97 44.56 -20.32
N ARG A 61 -15.10 45.53 -21.22
CA ARG A 61 -16.06 46.64 -21.06
C ARG A 61 -17.49 46.21 -21.36
N GLY A 62 -17.68 45.30 -22.32
CA GLY A 62 -19.00 44.77 -22.69
C GLY A 62 -19.37 43.49 -21.95
N HIS A 63 -18.38 42.66 -21.65
CA HIS A 63 -18.55 41.33 -21.08
C HIS A 63 -17.55 41.08 -19.94
N PRO A 64 -17.69 41.77 -18.80
CA PRO A 64 -16.71 41.71 -17.70
C PRO A 64 -16.55 40.30 -17.11
N TYR A 65 -17.59 39.47 -17.20
CA TYR A 65 -17.55 38.07 -16.78
C TYR A 65 -16.52 37.22 -17.53
N LEU A 66 -16.11 37.61 -18.76
CA LEU A 66 -15.05 36.91 -19.50
C LEU A 66 -13.69 37.08 -18.82
N VAL A 67 -13.38 38.28 -18.33
CA VAL A 67 -12.15 38.52 -17.56
C VAL A 67 -12.18 37.74 -16.26
N THR A 68 -13.26 37.86 -15.48
CA THR A 68 -13.38 37.17 -14.20
C THR A 68 -13.26 35.66 -14.38
N GLY A 69 -13.99 35.08 -15.31
CA GLY A 69 -13.98 33.64 -15.56
C GLY A 69 -12.64 33.12 -16.08
N TRP A 70 -12.01 33.85 -17.03
CA TRP A 70 -10.73 33.46 -17.60
C TRP A 70 -9.58 33.53 -16.59
N PHE A 71 -9.47 34.64 -15.85
CA PHE A 71 -8.40 34.78 -14.85
C PHE A 71 -8.61 33.90 -13.62
N TRP A 72 -9.87 33.59 -13.25
CA TRP A 72 -10.15 32.55 -12.26
C TRP A 72 -9.60 31.19 -12.70
N TYR A 73 -9.90 30.79 -13.94
CA TYR A 73 -9.44 29.53 -14.50
C TYR A 73 -7.91 29.45 -14.55
N LEU A 74 -7.24 30.50 -15.02
CA LEU A 74 -5.77 30.58 -15.03
C LEU A 74 -5.21 30.48 -13.61
N GLY A 75 -5.69 31.30 -12.67
CA GLY A 75 -5.16 31.35 -11.31
C GLY A 75 -5.34 30.05 -10.53
N MET A 76 -6.54 29.46 -10.60
CA MET A 76 -6.87 28.26 -9.81
C MET A 76 -6.16 26.99 -10.32
N LEU A 77 -5.69 26.96 -11.57
CA LEU A 77 -4.95 25.80 -12.10
C LEU A 77 -3.46 25.79 -11.74
N VAL A 78 -2.86 26.93 -11.38
CA VAL A 78 -1.42 27.05 -11.05
C VAL A 78 -0.93 25.96 -10.07
N PRO A 79 -1.67 25.60 -9.00
CA PRO A 79 -1.26 24.55 -8.05
C PRO A 79 -1.24 23.12 -8.59
N VAL A 80 -1.81 22.85 -9.78
CA VAL A 80 -2.12 21.48 -10.23
C VAL A 80 -1.68 21.17 -11.67
N ILE A 81 -1.21 22.16 -12.43
CA ILE A 81 -0.68 22.00 -13.80
C ILE A 81 0.84 21.86 -13.88
N GLY A 82 1.50 21.90 -12.73
CA GLY A 82 2.92 21.65 -12.59
C GLY A 82 3.84 22.86 -12.50
N VAL A 83 3.29 24.08 -12.44
CA VAL A 83 4.06 25.27 -12.01
C VAL A 83 4.43 25.12 -10.54
N VAL A 84 3.41 25.02 -9.69
CA VAL A 84 3.54 24.48 -8.33
C VAL A 84 3.09 23.02 -8.43
N GLN A 85 4.05 22.10 -8.42
CA GLN A 85 3.77 20.68 -8.64
C GLN A 85 3.18 20.06 -7.37
N VAL A 86 1.98 19.51 -7.47
CA VAL A 86 1.38 18.65 -6.44
C VAL A 86 1.25 17.25 -7.04
N GLY A 87 1.98 16.26 -6.52
CA GLY A 87 2.00 14.89 -7.05
C GLY A 87 2.93 14.68 -8.25
N SER A 88 2.86 13.51 -8.88
CA SER A 88 3.74 13.09 -9.99
C SER A 88 3.09 13.09 -11.37
N GLN A 89 1.79 13.34 -11.45
CA GLN A 89 1.04 13.40 -12.70
C GLN A 89 1.36 14.65 -13.52
N ALA A 90 1.17 14.54 -14.84
CA ALA A 90 1.19 15.68 -15.75
C ALA A 90 -0.04 16.59 -15.54
N HIS A 91 -1.20 15.97 -15.44
CA HIS A 91 -2.48 16.58 -15.12
C HIS A 91 -3.41 15.48 -14.58
N ALA A 92 -4.53 15.83 -13.97
CA ALA A 92 -5.53 14.86 -13.53
C ALA A 92 -6.92 15.49 -13.44
N ASP A 93 -7.91 14.75 -13.94
CA ASP A 93 -9.28 15.25 -14.08
C ASP A 93 -9.90 15.69 -12.75
N ARG A 94 -9.48 15.07 -11.64
CA ARG A 94 -9.95 15.40 -10.28
C ARG A 94 -9.62 16.82 -9.81
N TYR A 95 -8.73 17.55 -10.49
CA TYR A 95 -8.35 18.90 -10.10
C TYR A 95 -9.10 20.01 -10.87
N THR A 96 -9.99 19.64 -11.80
CA THR A 96 -10.63 20.62 -12.69
C THR A 96 -11.86 21.29 -12.10
N TYR A 97 -12.47 20.71 -11.05
CA TYR A 97 -13.74 21.18 -10.51
C TYR A 97 -13.72 22.63 -10.04
N LEU A 98 -12.71 23.09 -9.28
CA LEU A 98 -12.62 24.50 -8.87
C LEU A 98 -12.18 25.44 -10.01
N PRO A 99 -11.17 25.11 -10.82
CA PRO A 99 -10.77 26.00 -11.90
C PRO A 99 -11.84 26.17 -12.98
N GLN A 100 -12.57 25.11 -13.33
CA GLN A 100 -13.60 25.18 -14.37
C GLN A 100 -14.80 26.07 -13.99
N ILE A 101 -15.02 26.37 -12.70
CA ILE A 101 -16.05 27.34 -12.26
C ILE A 101 -15.92 28.66 -13.02
N GLY A 102 -14.68 29.14 -13.23
CA GLY A 102 -14.43 30.36 -13.99
C GLY A 102 -14.93 30.27 -15.42
N LEU A 103 -14.64 29.17 -16.12
CA LEU A 103 -15.09 28.93 -17.48
C LEU A 103 -16.62 28.73 -17.56
N TYR A 104 -17.21 28.00 -16.61
CA TYR A 104 -18.66 27.83 -16.52
C TYR A 104 -19.37 29.17 -16.32
N LEU A 105 -18.84 30.05 -15.46
CA LEU A 105 -19.36 31.40 -15.27
C LEU A 105 -19.29 32.17 -16.59
N ALA A 106 -18.10 32.26 -17.21
CA ALA A 106 -17.93 32.99 -18.46
C ALA A 106 -18.89 32.50 -19.56
N LEU A 107 -19.01 31.18 -19.72
CA LEU A 107 -19.86 30.56 -20.73
C LEU A 107 -21.35 30.78 -20.47
N THR A 108 -21.79 30.68 -19.21
CA THR A 108 -23.20 30.86 -18.84
C THR A 108 -23.69 32.26 -19.18
N TRP A 109 -22.92 33.28 -18.81
CA TRP A 109 -23.26 34.67 -19.10
C TRP A 109 -23.15 34.99 -20.60
N LEU A 110 -22.16 34.43 -21.30
CA LEU A 110 -22.04 34.57 -22.75
C LEU A 110 -23.25 33.98 -23.49
N ILE A 111 -23.66 32.76 -23.14
CA ILE A 111 -24.86 32.13 -23.71
C ILE A 111 -26.09 32.98 -23.37
N GLY A 112 -26.20 33.49 -22.14
CA GLY A 112 -27.26 34.40 -21.74
C GLY A 112 -27.34 35.64 -22.63
N ASP A 113 -26.22 36.31 -22.90
CA ASP A 113 -26.16 37.47 -23.79
C ASP A 113 -26.54 37.13 -25.23
N LEU A 114 -26.02 36.03 -25.78
CA LEU A 114 -26.26 35.60 -27.15
C LEU A 114 -27.70 35.13 -27.40
N THR A 115 -28.40 34.67 -26.36
CA THR A 115 -29.75 34.11 -26.49
C THR A 115 -30.88 35.09 -26.17
N LYS A 116 -30.56 36.32 -25.73
CA LYS A 116 -31.54 37.37 -25.37
C LYS A 116 -32.58 37.64 -26.47
N SER A 117 -32.15 37.67 -27.73
CA SER A 117 -32.99 37.97 -28.90
C SER A 117 -33.50 36.72 -29.63
N TRP A 118 -33.27 35.52 -29.09
CA TRP A 118 -33.63 34.27 -29.75
C TRP A 118 -35.12 33.98 -29.60
N HIS A 119 -35.86 33.99 -30.72
CA HIS A 119 -37.33 33.90 -30.72
C HIS A 119 -37.84 32.45 -30.50
N ARG A 120 -37.10 31.42 -30.96
CA ARG A 120 -37.44 30.00 -30.80
C ARG A 120 -36.84 29.37 -29.52
N ARG A 121 -37.31 29.81 -28.34
CA ARG A 121 -36.77 29.35 -27.04
C ARG A 121 -36.83 27.84 -26.81
N TRP A 122 -37.81 27.15 -27.39
CA TRP A 122 -37.96 25.69 -27.27
C TRP A 122 -36.77 24.91 -27.86
N ILE A 123 -36.09 25.47 -28.87
CA ILE A 123 -34.87 24.86 -29.43
C ILE A 123 -33.74 24.93 -28.40
N LEU A 124 -33.59 26.06 -27.72
CA LEU A 124 -32.57 26.22 -26.67
C LEU A 124 -32.82 25.25 -25.52
N THR A 125 -34.08 25.09 -25.09
CA THR A 125 -34.42 24.13 -24.04
C THR A 125 -34.19 22.69 -24.50
N ALA A 126 -34.59 22.32 -25.71
CA ALA A 126 -34.38 20.97 -26.25
C ALA A 126 -32.89 20.64 -26.36
N THR A 127 -32.07 21.58 -26.87
CA THR A 127 -30.62 21.43 -26.95
C THR A 127 -30.00 21.32 -25.55
N ALA A 128 -30.39 22.18 -24.59
CA ALA A 128 -29.89 22.11 -23.22
C ALA A 128 -30.23 20.77 -22.56
N THR A 129 -31.48 20.29 -22.71
CA THR A 129 -31.89 18.98 -22.20
C THR A 129 -31.09 17.84 -22.83
N ALA A 130 -30.86 17.88 -24.15
CA ALA A 130 -30.05 16.87 -24.83
C ALA A 130 -28.59 16.87 -24.35
N VAL A 131 -27.99 18.04 -24.17
CA VAL A 131 -26.63 18.19 -23.65
C VAL A 131 -26.55 17.67 -22.21
N ILE A 132 -27.49 18.03 -21.34
CA ILE A 132 -27.52 17.54 -19.95
C ILE A 132 -27.67 16.02 -19.93
N ALA A 133 -28.62 15.46 -20.68
CA ALA A 133 -28.84 14.01 -20.74
C ALA A 133 -27.58 13.28 -21.21
N PHE A 134 -26.91 13.79 -22.25
CA PHE A 134 -25.66 13.25 -22.75
C PHE A 134 -24.52 13.33 -21.71
N LEU A 135 -24.32 14.49 -21.08
CA LEU A 135 -23.28 14.66 -20.06
C LEU A 135 -23.55 13.79 -18.82
N SER A 136 -24.81 13.69 -18.37
CA SER A 136 -25.23 12.80 -17.29
C SER A 136 -24.95 11.33 -17.64
N TRP A 137 -25.23 10.91 -18.87
CA TRP A 137 -24.89 9.58 -19.35
C TRP A 137 -23.37 9.34 -19.34
N THR A 138 -22.58 10.26 -19.88
CA THR A 138 -21.11 10.13 -19.86
C THR A 138 -20.55 10.09 -18.44
N ALA A 139 -21.09 10.89 -17.52
CA ALA A 139 -20.70 10.88 -16.12
C ALA A 139 -21.05 9.55 -15.44
N TRP A 140 -22.22 8.98 -15.75
CA TRP A 140 -22.63 7.67 -15.24
C TRP A 140 -21.71 6.55 -15.74
N VAL A 141 -21.37 6.54 -17.03
CA VAL A 141 -20.39 5.60 -17.61
C VAL A 141 -19.03 5.78 -16.95
N GLN A 142 -18.54 7.02 -16.82
CA GLN A 142 -17.24 7.27 -16.20
C GLN A 142 -17.22 6.78 -14.75
N ALA A 143 -18.24 7.11 -13.95
CA ALA A 143 -18.35 6.68 -12.56
C ALA A 143 -18.43 5.16 -12.40
N SER A 144 -18.87 4.42 -13.42
CA SER A 144 -18.88 2.96 -13.38
C SER A 144 -17.48 2.36 -13.27
N TYR A 145 -16.47 2.95 -13.92
CA TYR A 145 -15.08 2.48 -13.85
C TYR A 145 -14.45 2.68 -12.46
N TRP A 146 -14.89 3.69 -11.72
CA TRP A 146 -14.34 4.02 -10.39
C TRP A 146 -14.82 3.07 -9.29
N ARG A 147 -15.79 2.19 -9.57
CA ARG A 147 -16.32 1.25 -8.57
C ARG A 147 -15.34 0.16 -8.18
N GLU A 148 -14.46 -0.23 -9.10
CA GLU A 148 -13.50 -1.31 -8.90
C GLU A 148 -12.12 -0.88 -9.43
N GLY A 149 -11.08 -1.07 -8.61
CA GLY A 149 -9.72 -0.65 -8.94
C GLY A 149 -9.21 -1.24 -10.25
N GLU A 150 -9.48 -2.52 -10.52
CA GLU A 150 -9.04 -3.17 -11.76
C GLU A 150 -9.70 -2.56 -12.99
N SER A 151 -11.02 -2.34 -12.95
CA SER A 151 -11.74 -1.67 -14.05
C SER A 151 -11.21 -0.26 -14.28
N LEU A 152 -10.92 0.49 -13.21
CA LEU A 152 -10.38 1.84 -13.29
C LEU A 152 -9.02 1.84 -14.00
N TRP A 153 -8.09 0.98 -13.60
CA TRP A 153 -6.74 0.97 -14.15
C TRP A 153 -6.67 0.35 -15.55
N LYS A 154 -7.51 -0.65 -15.86
CA LYS A 154 -7.69 -1.15 -17.24
C LYS A 154 -8.21 -0.06 -18.17
N HIS A 155 -9.24 0.69 -17.73
CA HIS A 155 -9.74 1.84 -18.49
C HIS A 155 -8.66 2.90 -18.67
N THR A 156 -7.95 3.25 -17.59
CA THR A 156 -6.84 4.23 -17.61
C THR A 156 -5.79 3.85 -18.65
N LEU A 157 -5.36 2.59 -18.66
CA LEU A 157 -4.37 2.11 -19.61
C LEU A 157 -4.88 2.18 -21.06
N ALA A 158 -6.15 1.82 -21.28
CA ALA A 158 -6.78 1.87 -22.61
C ALA A 158 -6.91 3.30 -23.18
N VAL A 159 -7.07 4.31 -22.31
CA VAL A 159 -7.32 5.69 -22.75
C VAL A 159 -6.08 6.58 -22.76
N THR A 160 -5.07 6.24 -21.94
CA THR A 160 -3.82 7.02 -21.87
C THR A 160 -2.69 6.42 -22.71
N GLY A 161 -2.61 5.09 -22.84
CA GLY A 161 -1.50 4.39 -23.50
C GLY A 161 -0.16 4.58 -22.78
N ASN A 162 0.66 3.53 -22.63
CA ASN A 162 1.98 3.62 -21.98
C ASN A 162 1.95 4.32 -20.62
N ASN A 163 1.02 3.92 -19.74
CA ASN A 163 0.86 4.51 -18.41
C ASN A 163 1.51 3.63 -17.36
N GLU A 164 2.69 4.03 -16.89
CA GLU A 164 3.48 3.26 -15.94
C GLU A 164 2.78 3.08 -14.59
N THR A 165 1.99 4.07 -14.18
CA THR A 165 1.25 4.02 -12.91
C THR A 165 0.09 3.03 -13.01
N ALA A 166 -0.67 3.05 -14.11
CA ALA A 166 -1.74 2.08 -14.34
C ALA A 166 -1.18 0.65 -14.44
N HIS A 167 -0.06 0.47 -15.15
CA HIS A 167 0.65 -0.81 -15.18
C HIS A 167 1.09 -1.26 -13.79
N SER A 168 1.74 -0.40 -13.01
CA SER A 168 2.17 -0.76 -11.66
C SER A 168 0.99 -1.15 -10.78
N LEU A 169 -0.14 -0.43 -10.82
CA LEU A 169 -1.28 -0.71 -9.96
C LEU A 169 -2.04 -1.97 -10.38
N LEU A 170 -2.14 -2.25 -11.69
CA LEU A 170 -2.63 -3.55 -12.16
C LEU A 170 -1.69 -4.68 -11.75
N GLY A 171 -0.37 -4.45 -11.74
CA GLY A 171 0.60 -5.40 -11.23
C GLY A 171 0.44 -5.70 -9.74
N ASP A 172 0.18 -4.66 -8.92
CA ASP A 172 -0.08 -4.82 -7.48
C ASP A 172 -1.36 -5.65 -7.26
N LEU A 173 -2.45 -5.31 -7.96
CA LEU A 173 -3.72 -6.06 -7.92
C LEU A 173 -3.56 -7.51 -8.39
N ALA A 174 -2.76 -7.77 -9.41
CA ALA A 174 -2.47 -9.12 -9.89
C ALA A 174 -1.68 -9.94 -8.84
N LEU A 175 -0.71 -9.33 -8.16
CA LEU A 175 0.01 -9.99 -7.05
C LEU A 175 -0.93 -10.34 -5.90
N GLU A 176 -1.84 -9.43 -5.52
CA GLU A 176 -2.83 -9.68 -4.47
C GLU A 176 -3.73 -10.89 -4.81
N LYS A 177 -4.05 -11.08 -6.09
CA LYS A 177 -4.80 -12.24 -6.60
C LYS A 177 -3.94 -13.50 -6.79
N GLY A 178 -2.63 -13.43 -6.54
CA GLY A 178 -1.69 -14.53 -6.77
C GLY A 178 -1.38 -14.79 -8.26
N LEU A 179 -1.76 -13.88 -9.15
CA LEU A 179 -1.51 -13.96 -10.60
C LEU A 179 -0.10 -13.43 -10.92
N ILE A 180 0.90 -14.19 -10.54
CA ILE A 180 2.31 -13.75 -10.54
C ILE A 180 2.82 -13.41 -11.94
N ASP A 181 2.45 -14.18 -12.97
CA ASP A 181 2.89 -13.92 -14.34
C ASP A 181 2.30 -12.62 -14.91
N GLU A 182 1.01 -12.37 -14.64
CA GLU A 182 0.34 -11.13 -15.04
C GLU A 182 0.96 -9.92 -14.32
N ALA A 183 1.24 -10.06 -13.03
CA ALA A 183 1.93 -9.03 -12.27
C ALA A 183 3.31 -8.70 -12.85
N ALA A 184 4.13 -9.72 -13.13
CA ALA A 184 5.44 -9.54 -13.72
C ALA A 184 5.36 -8.83 -15.10
N ALA A 185 4.41 -9.23 -15.94
CA ALA A 185 4.20 -8.58 -17.24
C ALA A 185 3.81 -7.10 -17.10
N HIS A 186 2.94 -6.77 -16.14
CA HIS A 186 2.57 -5.40 -15.86
C HIS A 186 3.72 -4.56 -15.30
N TYR A 187 4.50 -5.07 -14.34
CA TYR A 187 5.69 -4.34 -13.87
C TYR A 187 6.75 -4.19 -14.95
N GLN A 188 6.96 -5.20 -15.80
CA GLN A 188 7.85 -5.09 -16.95
C GLN A 188 7.39 -3.98 -17.90
N ALA A 189 6.08 -3.88 -18.16
CA ALA A 189 5.54 -2.79 -18.96
C ALA A 189 5.77 -1.42 -18.30
N ALA A 190 5.59 -1.30 -16.98
CA ALA A 190 5.91 -0.07 -16.24
C ALA A 190 7.41 0.29 -16.33
N VAL A 191 8.31 -0.69 -16.22
CA VAL A 191 9.76 -0.52 -16.40
C VAL A 191 10.09 -0.10 -17.83
N ASN A 192 9.43 -0.67 -18.86
CA ASN A 192 9.66 -0.29 -20.25
C ASN A 192 9.28 1.18 -20.52
N VAL A 193 8.23 1.67 -19.85
CA VAL A 193 7.81 3.08 -19.94
C VAL A 193 8.75 4.00 -19.17
N TRP A 194 9.16 3.62 -17.96
CA TRP A 194 10.09 4.41 -17.15
C TRP A 194 11.23 3.55 -16.54
N PRO A 195 12.29 3.28 -17.33
CA PRO A 195 13.37 2.37 -16.93
C PRO A 195 14.20 2.86 -15.73
N SER A 196 14.26 4.18 -15.53
CA SER A 196 15.05 4.83 -14.47
C SER A 196 14.29 4.98 -13.14
N SER A 197 13.10 4.39 -12.99
CA SER A 197 12.35 4.41 -11.73
C SER A 197 12.84 3.30 -10.78
N PRO A 198 13.44 3.64 -9.62
CA PRO A 198 13.82 2.63 -8.61
C PRO A 198 12.64 1.77 -8.17
N THR A 199 11.48 2.40 -8.01
CA THR A 199 10.27 1.77 -7.53
C THR A 199 9.76 0.69 -8.49
N PHE A 200 9.76 0.94 -9.80
CA PHE A 200 9.29 -0.08 -10.77
C PHE A 200 10.29 -1.23 -10.92
N GLN A 201 11.60 -0.94 -10.84
CA GLN A 201 12.61 -1.99 -10.80
C GLN A 201 12.43 -2.90 -9.58
N ALA A 202 12.22 -2.34 -8.39
CA ALA A 202 11.96 -3.11 -7.17
C ALA A 202 10.66 -3.93 -7.26
N LYS A 203 9.58 -3.37 -7.81
CA LYS A 203 8.31 -4.10 -8.00
C LYS A 203 8.44 -5.26 -8.99
N LEU A 204 9.18 -5.08 -10.08
CA LEU A 204 9.49 -6.17 -11.01
C LEU A 204 10.34 -7.25 -10.33
N GLY A 205 11.38 -6.87 -9.59
CA GLY A 205 12.18 -7.79 -8.79
C GLY A 205 11.32 -8.60 -7.80
N LYS A 206 10.39 -7.95 -7.09
CA LYS A 206 9.42 -8.61 -6.21
C LYS A 206 8.58 -9.65 -6.95
N ALA A 207 8.05 -9.35 -8.14
CA ALA A 207 7.25 -10.30 -8.91
C ALA A 207 8.09 -11.49 -9.41
N LEU A 208 9.30 -11.25 -9.89
CA LEU A 208 10.23 -12.30 -10.32
C LEU A 208 10.62 -13.22 -9.15
N LEU A 209 10.85 -12.64 -7.97
CA LEU A 209 11.09 -13.40 -6.74
C LEU A 209 9.87 -14.24 -6.34
N ARG A 210 8.66 -13.70 -6.54
CA ARG A 210 7.42 -14.47 -6.33
C ARG A 210 7.31 -15.65 -7.29
N LYS A 211 7.78 -15.49 -8.53
CA LYS A 211 7.85 -16.52 -9.58
C LYS A 211 8.94 -17.57 -9.35
N GLY A 212 9.90 -17.31 -8.46
CA GLY A 212 11.04 -18.19 -8.18
C GLY A 212 12.27 -17.91 -9.05
N LEU A 213 12.26 -16.82 -9.81
CA LEU A 213 13.39 -16.35 -10.61
C LEU A 213 14.29 -15.45 -9.75
N ASN A 214 14.96 -16.07 -8.79
CA ASN A 214 15.69 -15.36 -7.73
C ASN A 214 16.85 -14.51 -8.26
N ASP A 215 17.65 -15.07 -9.18
CA ASP A 215 18.81 -14.36 -9.74
C ASP A 215 18.39 -13.12 -10.53
N GLU A 216 17.34 -13.25 -11.35
CA GLU A 216 16.76 -12.12 -12.08
C GLU A 216 16.19 -11.05 -11.15
N ALA A 217 15.51 -11.48 -10.07
CA ALA A 217 14.99 -10.57 -9.07
C ALA A 217 16.11 -9.74 -8.40
N ILE A 218 17.23 -10.37 -8.06
CA ILE A 218 18.40 -9.70 -7.47
C ILE A 218 18.97 -8.65 -8.41
N VAL A 219 19.06 -8.93 -9.72
CA VAL A 219 19.53 -7.95 -10.71
C VAL A 219 18.62 -6.71 -10.72
N HIS A 220 17.30 -6.89 -10.68
CA HIS A 220 16.36 -5.77 -10.64
C HIS A 220 16.41 -5.00 -9.31
N PHE A 221 16.62 -5.67 -8.19
CA PHE A 221 16.82 -5.02 -6.89
C PHE A 221 18.12 -4.20 -6.86
N GLN A 222 19.23 -4.74 -7.37
CA GLN A 222 20.49 -4.00 -7.49
C GLN A 222 20.31 -2.76 -8.38
N LYS A 223 19.57 -2.89 -9.49
CA LYS A 223 19.28 -1.74 -10.35
C LYS A 223 18.41 -0.70 -9.66
N ALA A 224 17.44 -1.12 -8.86
CA ALA A 224 16.63 -0.21 -8.05
C ALA A 224 17.49 0.61 -7.08
N ILE A 225 18.42 -0.04 -6.39
CA ILE A 225 19.35 0.60 -5.45
C ILE A 225 20.28 1.59 -6.18
N GLU A 226 20.85 1.21 -7.31
CA GLU A 226 21.71 2.08 -8.14
C GLU A 226 20.96 3.35 -8.57
N LEU A 227 19.74 3.18 -9.08
CA LEU A 227 18.90 4.29 -9.54
C LEU A 227 18.45 5.19 -8.39
N ALA A 228 18.36 4.67 -7.15
CA ALA A 228 17.99 5.44 -5.97
C ALA A 228 19.14 6.27 -5.37
N SER A 229 20.35 6.22 -5.95
CA SER A 229 21.54 6.94 -5.45
C SER A 229 21.37 8.45 -5.26
N HIS A 230 20.42 9.08 -5.96
CA HIS A 230 20.11 10.50 -5.85
C HIS A 230 18.98 10.84 -4.85
N ARG A 231 18.36 9.83 -4.25
CA ARG A 231 17.33 10.00 -3.22
C ARG A 231 17.97 10.27 -1.86
N THR A 232 17.17 10.75 -0.91
CA THR A 232 17.62 10.95 0.47
C THR A 232 18.02 9.62 1.11
N ASP A 233 18.90 9.66 2.13
CA ASP A 233 19.32 8.44 2.82
C ASP A 233 18.15 7.70 3.47
N THR A 234 17.13 8.43 3.96
CA THR A 234 15.87 7.85 4.45
C THR A 234 15.14 7.06 3.36
N GLU A 235 14.88 7.67 2.20
CA GLU A 235 14.19 6.99 1.10
C GLU A 235 14.98 5.78 0.56
N ARG A 236 16.32 5.85 0.60
CA ARG A 236 17.19 4.73 0.21
C ARG A 236 17.16 3.61 1.25
N ALA A 237 17.19 3.93 2.54
CA ALA A 237 17.07 2.97 3.63
C ALA A 237 15.73 2.24 3.57
N GLU A 238 14.62 2.97 3.37
CA GLU A 238 13.28 2.40 3.20
C GLU A 238 13.23 1.42 2.01
N LEU A 239 13.76 1.81 0.85
CA LEU A 239 13.82 0.93 -0.32
C LEU A 239 14.63 -0.35 -0.05
N GLN A 240 15.78 -0.24 0.62
CA GLN A 240 16.60 -1.41 0.96
C GLN A 240 15.90 -2.31 1.99
N ALA A 241 15.24 -1.74 3.00
CA ALA A 241 14.45 -2.48 3.97
C ALA A 241 13.27 -3.22 3.31
N ASP A 242 12.57 -2.57 2.38
CA ASP A 242 11.50 -3.20 1.60
C ASP A 242 12.02 -4.39 0.78
N ILE A 243 13.16 -4.23 0.10
CA ILE A 243 13.82 -5.34 -0.62
C ILE A 243 14.21 -6.46 0.35
N GLY A 244 14.80 -6.12 1.51
CA GLY A 244 15.16 -7.08 2.56
C GLY A 244 13.95 -7.88 3.06
N ASN A 245 12.81 -7.22 3.27
CA ASN A 245 11.56 -7.84 3.65
C ASN A 245 11.04 -8.80 2.58
N GLU A 246 11.13 -8.43 1.29
CA GLU A 246 10.75 -9.30 0.18
C GLU A 246 11.60 -10.56 0.09
N LEU A 247 12.93 -10.43 0.26
CA LEU A 247 13.88 -11.53 0.31
C LEU A 247 13.61 -12.45 1.52
N LEU A 248 13.34 -11.87 2.69
CA LEU A 248 13.08 -12.61 3.92
C LEU A 248 11.80 -13.44 3.83
N GLN A 249 10.73 -12.89 3.24
CA GLN A 249 9.48 -13.63 2.99
C GLN A 249 9.69 -14.85 2.10
N LYS A 250 10.71 -14.80 1.23
CA LYS A 250 11.06 -15.89 0.31
C LYS A 250 12.07 -16.88 0.87
N GLY A 251 12.55 -16.65 2.08
CA GLY A 251 13.52 -17.52 2.75
C GLY A 251 14.97 -17.25 2.33
N LEU A 252 15.23 -16.21 1.54
CA LEU A 252 16.57 -15.72 1.22
C LEU A 252 17.09 -14.87 2.41
N VAL A 253 17.33 -15.56 3.52
CA VAL A 253 17.57 -14.93 4.83
C VAL A 253 18.92 -14.18 4.85
N ASP A 254 19.95 -14.74 4.22
CA ASP A 254 21.29 -14.12 4.22
C ASP A 254 21.31 -12.84 3.37
N GLU A 255 20.67 -12.86 2.21
CA GLU A 255 20.52 -11.71 1.32
C GLU A 255 19.68 -10.62 2.00
N ALA A 256 18.60 -11.00 2.70
CA ALA A 256 17.80 -10.07 3.48
C ALA A 256 18.62 -9.37 4.58
N ILE A 257 19.43 -10.14 5.33
CA ILE A 257 20.33 -9.59 6.37
C ILE A 257 21.25 -8.52 5.78
N VAL A 258 21.86 -8.77 4.61
CA VAL A 258 22.73 -7.79 3.94
C VAL A 258 21.96 -6.51 3.62
N GLN A 259 20.74 -6.61 3.10
CA GLN A 259 19.94 -5.42 2.79
C GLN A 259 19.58 -4.60 4.04
N PHE A 260 19.21 -5.27 5.14
CA PHE A 260 18.92 -4.56 6.39
C PHE A 260 20.15 -3.90 7.00
N GLN A 261 21.33 -4.54 6.91
CA GLN A 261 22.58 -3.93 7.36
C GLN A 261 22.87 -2.65 6.59
N GLN A 262 22.79 -2.69 5.26
CA GLN A 262 22.99 -1.51 4.41
C GLN A 262 21.94 -0.42 4.66
N ALA A 263 20.69 -0.81 4.91
CA ALA A 263 19.63 0.13 5.26
C ALA A 263 19.92 0.84 6.60
N LEU A 264 20.46 0.12 7.60
CA LEU A 264 20.89 0.70 8.89
C LEU A 264 22.17 1.53 8.79
N GLU A 265 23.03 1.34 7.79
CA GLU A 265 24.13 2.27 7.53
C GLU A 265 23.62 3.65 7.12
N LEU A 266 22.47 3.70 6.41
CA LEU A 266 21.83 4.94 5.96
C LEU A 266 20.91 5.56 7.02
N ALA A 267 20.20 4.72 7.79
CA ALA A 267 19.30 5.16 8.84
C ALA A 267 19.57 4.41 10.17
N PRO A 268 20.65 4.76 10.91
CA PRO A 268 21.12 3.99 12.07
C PRO A 268 20.19 3.94 13.27
N ALA A 269 19.17 4.80 13.31
CA ALA A 269 18.20 4.90 14.40
C ALA A 269 16.79 4.45 13.97
N ASP A 270 16.63 3.91 12.77
CA ASP A 270 15.32 3.48 12.29
C ASP A 270 14.89 2.20 13.02
N ARG A 271 13.84 2.33 13.83
CA ARG A 271 13.36 1.21 14.64
C ARG A 271 12.67 0.12 13.84
N ILE A 272 12.04 0.47 12.71
CA ILE A 272 11.33 -0.50 11.86
C ILE A 272 12.38 -1.40 11.21
N ILE A 273 13.45 -0.80 10.69
CA ILE A 273 14.56 -1.55 10.10
C ILE A 273 15.26 -2.41 11.15
N HIS A 274 15.48 -1.92 12.38
CA HIS A 274 16.00 -2.73 13.48
C HIS A 274 15.10 -3.94 13.81
N ASN A 275 13.78 -3.75 13.86
CA ASN A 275 12.83 -4.84 14.09
C ASN A 275 12.88 -5.87 12.96
N ASP A 276 12.89 -5.44 11.70
CA ASP A 276 12.89 -6.34 10.55
C ASP A 276 14.22 -7.10 10.43
N TYR A 277 15.34 -6.42 10.75
CA TYR A 277 16.64 -7.05 10.86
C TYR A 277 16.67 -8.10 11.99
N GLY A 278 16.10 -7.77 13.16
CA GLY A 278 15.96 -8.72 14.27
C GLY A 278 15.16 -9.96 13.88
N ASN A 279 14.08 -9.80 13.13
CA ASN A 279 13.30 -10.92 12.59
C ASN A 279 14.11 -11.78 11.62
N ALA A 280 14.93 -11.17 10.76
CA ALA A 280 15.81 -11.91 9.85
C ALA A 280 16.86 -12.73 10.61
N LEU A 281 17.51 -12.13 11.61
CA LEU A 281 18.48 -12.80 12.48
C LEU A 281 17.84 -13.96 13.26
N LEU A 282 16.62 -13.76 13.78
CA LEU A 282 15.89 -14.80 14.50
C LEU A 282 15.59 -16.00 13.60
N ARG A 283 15.15 -15.77 12.36
CA ARG A 283 14.95 -16.83 11.35
C ARG A 283 16.25 -17.56 10.99
N LYS A 284 17.38 -16.86 11.00
CA LYS A 284 18.72 -17.47 10.81
C LYS A 284 19.19 -18.29 12.01
N GLY A 285 18.54 -18.14 13.17
CA GLY A 285 18.95 -18.74 14.44
C GLY A 285 20.00 -17.92 15.21
N ARG A 286 20.31 -16.70 14.77
CA ARG A 286 21.21 -15.76 15.46
C ARG A 286 20.47 -15.01 16.57
N VAL A 287 19.98 -15.78 17.56
CA VAL A 287 19.02 -15.31 18.58
C VAL A 287 19.57 -14.15 19.41
N ASP A 288 20.83 -14.22 19.84
CA ASP A 288 21.45 -13.16 20.64
C ASP A 288 21.51 -11.82 19.91
N GLU A 289 21.85 -11.85 18.64
CA GLU A 289 21.91 -10.64 17.81
C GLU A 289 20.52 -10.10 17.52
N ALA A 290 19.53 -10.97 17.32
CA ALA A 290 18.13 -10.56 17.17
C ALA A 290 17.63 -9.79 18.40
N ILE A 291 17.92 -10.28 19.60
CA ILE A 291 17.58 -9.61 20.87
C ILE A 291 18.16 -8.20 20.91
N VAL A 292 19.44 -8.04 20.53
CA VAL A 292 20.10 -6.73 20.47
C VAL A 292 19.40 -5.78 19.50
N GLN A 293 19.00 -6.24 18.31
CA GLN A 293 18.29 -5.39 17.35
C GLN A 293 16.90 -4.99 17.84
N PHE A 294 16.14 -5.91 18.45
CA PHE A 294 14.84 -5.56 19.02
C PHE A 294 14.96 -4.57 20.19
N GLN A 295 16.00 -4.68 21.01
CA GLN A 295 16.30 -3.69 22.06
C GLN A 295 16.60 -2.32 21.47
N LYS A 296 17.47 -2.24 20.44
CA LYS A 296 17.72 -0.98 19.71
C LYS A 296 16.45 -0.37 19.12
N ALA A 297 15.54 -1.19 18.60
CA ALA A 297 14.26 -0.71 18.11
C ALA A 297 13.41 -0.05 19.22
N LEU A 298 13.39 -0.64 20.42
CA LEU A 298 12.70 -0.07 21.59
C LEU A 298 13.41 1.17 22.17
N ASP A 299 14.74 1.22 22.11
CA ASP A 299 15.56 2.32 22.64
C ASP A 299 15.43 3.63 21.85
N SER A 300 14.78 3.60 20.68
CA SER A 300 14.51 4.81 19.87
C SER A 300 13.65 5.86 20.59
N GLY A 301 13.01 5.51 21.72
CA GLY A 301 12.33 6.45 22.62
C GLY A 301 11.00 7.01 22.11
N VAL A 302 10.54 6.54 20.96
CA VAL A 302 9.25 6.94 20.37
C VAL A 302 8.23 5.83 20.65
N GLU A 303 7.25 6.14 21.49
CA GLU A 303 6.10 5.27 21.69
C GLU A 303 5.09 5.46 20.56
N ASP A 304 4.97 4.47 19.68
CA ASP A 304 3.97 4.44 18.61
C ASP A 304 3.34 3.05 18.43
N ALA A 305 2.55 2.90 17.37
CA ALA A 305 1.81 1.69 17.05
C ALA A 305 2.70 0.45 16.79
N TYR A 306 4.01 0.60 16.59
CA TYR A 306 4.93 -0.52 16.36
C TYR A 306 5.47 -1.16 17.64
N ALA A 307 5.50 -0.42 18.75
CA ALA A 307 6.03 -0.92 20.03
C ALA A 307 5.46 -2.29 20.47
N PRO A 308 4.14 -2.58 20.35
CA PRO A 308 3.60 -3.89 20.71
C PRO A 308 4.20 -5.04 19.89
N THR A 309 4.41 -4.82 18.59
CA THR A 309 4.99 -5.82 17.68
C THR A 309 6.46 -6.08 18.01
N ILE A 310 7.22 -5.04 18.37
CA ILE A 310 8.63 -5.17 18.76
C ILE A 310 8.75 -5.94 20.07
N HIS A 311 7.94 -5.62 21.09
CA HIS A 311 7.89 -6.39 22.34
C HIS A 311 7.51 -7.86 22.10
N TYR A 312 6.54 -8.13 21.23
CA TYR A 312 6.18 -9.48 20.83
C TYR A 312 7.35 -10.23 20.17
N ASN A 313 8.06 -9.61 19.23
CA ASN A 313 9.20 -10.23 18.55
C ASN A 313 10.39 -10.45 19.50
N LEU A 314 10.65 -9.52 20.42
CA LEU A 314 11.63 -9.69 21.49
C LEU A 314 11.25 -10.86 22.41
N GLY A 315 9.97 -10.98 22.78
CA GLY A 315 9.45 -12.12 23.53
C GLY A 315 9.69 -13.46 22.82
N ASN A 316 9.49 -13.51 21.50
CA ASN A 316 9.77 -14.70 20.70
C ASN A 316 11.26 -15.08 20.72
N ALA A 317 12.15 -14.10 20.57
CA ALA A 317 13.59 -14.33 20.63
C ALA A 317 14.05 -14.83 22.01
N LEU A 318 13.54 -14.21 23.08
CA LEU A 318 13.83 -14.63 24.45
C LEU A 318 13.30 -16.05 24.74
N ARG A 319 12.09 -16.38 24.26
CA ARG A 319 11.53 -17.73 24.37
C ARG A 319 12.40 -18.75 23.63
N GLN A 320 12.91 -18.44 22.43
CA GLN A 320 13.82 -19.33 21.69
C GLN A 320 15.17 -19.50 22.42
N LYS A 321 15.62 -18.49 23.16
CA LYS A 321 16.79 -18.56 24.05
C LYS A 321 16.51 -19.27 25.39
N ASN A 322 15.28 -19.74 25.60
CA ASN A 322 14.81 -20.35 26.85
C ASN A 322 14.80 -19.38 28.06
N LEU A 323 14.77 -18.07 27.82
CA LEU A 323 14.59 -17.02 28.82
C LEU A 323 13.09 -16.71 28.99
N LEU A 324 12.37 -17.68 29.57
CA LEU A 324 10.90 -17.68 29.59
C LEU A 324 10.31 -16.58 30.47
N SER A 325 10.95 -16.25 31.59
CA SER A 325 10.52 -15.18 32.49
C SER A 325 10.53 -13.82 31.78
N GLU A 326 11.61 -13.52 31.08
CA GLU A 326 11.78 -12.31 30.29
C GLU A 326 10.82 -12.30 29.10
N ALA A 327 10.62 -13.44 28.43
CA ALA A 327 9.64 -13.56 27.35
C ALA A 327 8.22 -13.21 27.81
N VAL A 328 7.79 -13.73 28.96
CA VAL A 328 6.48 -13.42 29.58
C VAL A 328 6.36 -11.92 29.86
N ALA A 329 7.40 -11.28 30.39
CA ALA A 329 7.40 -9.84 30.63
C ALA A 329 7.19 -9.05 29.34
N GLN A 330 7.87 -9.43 28.25
CA GLN A 330 7.74 -8.76 26.96
C GLN A 330 6.36 -8.97 26.32
N TYR A 331 5.81 -10.19 26.37
CA TYR A 331 4.44 -10.41 25.88
C TYR A 331 3.40 -9.61 26.67
N ARG A 332 3.58 -9.44 28.00
CA ARG A 332 2.72 -8.58 28.82
C ARG A 332 2.82 -7.12 28.41
N GLU A 333 4.02 -6.60 28.14
CA GLU A 333 4.19 -5.23 27.63
C GLU A 333 3.55 -5.03 26.25
N ALA A 334 3.61 -6.04 25.37
CA ALA A 334 2.90 -6.04 24.10
C ALA A 334 1.37 -5.97 24.29
N LEU A 335 0.81 -6.83 25.14
CA LEU A 335 -0.64 -6.90 25.39
C LEU A 335 -1.19 -5.72 26.18
N LYS A 336 -0.37 -5.09 27.03
CA LYS A 336 -0.73 -3.83 27.71
C LYS A 336 -1.06 -2.72 26.71
N ARG A 337 -0.33 -2.67 25.59
CA ARG A 337 -0.49 -1.66 24.53
C ARG A 337 -1.47 -2.10 23.44
N ALA A 338 -1.47 -3.39 23.10
CA ALA A 338 -2.37 -3.98 22.12
C ALA A 338 -3.07 -5.24 22.68
N PRO A 339 -4.15 -5.07 23.48
CA PRO A 339 -4.82 -6.20 24.14
C PRO A 339 -5.41 -7.26 23.20
N ARG A 340 -5.64 -6.89 21.92
CA ARG A 340 -6.18 -7.77 20.88
C ARG A 340 -5.11 -8.37 19.97
N LEU A 341 -3.83 -8.26 20.32
CA LEU A 341 -2.74 -8.87 19.56
C LEU A 341 -2.74 -10.39 19.75
N VAL A 342 -3.49 -11.09 18.89
CA VAL A 342 -3.74 -12.55 18.98
C VAL A 342 -2.46 -13.36 19.13
N ALA A 343 -1.43 -13.05 18.35
CA ALA A 343 -0.16 -13.77 18.40
C ALA A 343 0.56 -13.65 19.76
N ALA A 344 0.48 -12.49 20.41
CA ALA A 344 1.04 -12.30 21.75
C ALA A 344 0.20 -12.97 22.83
N GLN A 345 -1.14 -12.98 22.69
CA GLN A 345 -2.03 -13.74 23.60
C GLN A 345 -1.72 -15.23 23.54
N ASP A 346 -1.60 -15.78 22.32
CA ASP A 346 -1.30 -17.19 22.09
C ASP A 346 0.07 -17.58 22.66
N ASN A 347 1.14 -16.84 22.35
CA ASN A 347 2.47 -17.16 22.85
C ASN A 347 2.62 -16.98 24.36
N LEU A 348 1.94 -16.00 24.96
CA LEU A 348 1.89 -15.85 26.42
C LEU A 348 1.12 -17.02 27.04
N ALA A 349 -0.06 -17.37 26.51
CA ALA A 349 -0.86 -18.48 27.00
C ALA A 349 -0.10 -19.82 26.91
N TRP A 350 0.57 -20.08 25.79
CA TRP A 350 1.42 -21.25 25.62
C TRP A 350 2.49 -21.30 26.70
N THR A 351 3.24 -20.21 26.88
CA THR A 351 4.32 -20.14 27.88
C THR A 351 3.79 -20.35 29.30
N LEU A 352 2.66 -19.73 29.68
CA LEU A 352 2.04 -19.89 31.00
C LEU A 352 1.43 -21.29 31.22
N ALA A 353 1.06 -22.01 30.17
CA ALA A 353 0.55 -23.37 30.28
C ALA A 353 1.67 -24.42 30.35
N THR A 354 2.75 -24.21 29.58
CA THR A 354 3.74 -25.26 29.29
C THR A 354 5.13 -25.00 29.86
N ALA A 355 5.38 -23.89 30.56
CA ALA A 355 6.71 -23.60 31.09
C ALA A 355 7.21 -24.76 31.98
N PRO A 356 8.45 -25.25 31.79
CA PRO A 356 9.04 -26.28 32.65
C PRO A 356 9.13 -25.82 34.12
N ASP A 357 9.37 -24.53 34.33
CA ASP A 357 9.33 -23.92 35.65
C ASP A 357 7.88 -23.67 36.10
N ALA A 358 7.49 -24.33 37.18
CA ALA A 358 6.17 -24.18 37.78
C ALA A 358 5.89 -22.76 38.29
N SER A 359 6.91 -21.96 38.61
CA SER A 359 6.75 -20.58 39.08
C SER A 359 6.19 -19.65 38.00
N LEU A 360 6.44 -19.98 36.73
CA LEU A 360 5.96 -19.24 35.57
C LEU A 360 4.58 -19.70 35.10
N ARG A 361 4.10 -20.85 35.57
CA ARG A 361 2.83 -21.39 35.10
C ARG A 361 1.65 -20.72 35.79
N ASP A 362 0.68 -20.32 34.97
CA ASP A 362 -0.62 -19.80 35.41
C ASP A 362 -1.70 -20.35 34.47
N GLY A 363 -2.25 -21.50 34.85
CA GLY A 363 -3.28 -22.16 34.04
C GLY A 363 -4.52 -21.29 33.83
N SER A 364 -4.94 -20.53 34.83
CA SER A 364 -6.14 -19.69 34.74
C SER A 364 -5.94 -18.57 33.71
N GLN A 365 -4.83 -17.84 33.82
CA GLN A 365 -4.48 -16.79 32.86
C GLN A 365 -4.23 -17.38 31.47
N ALA A 366 -3.55 -18.52 31.36
CA ALA A 366 -3.32 -19.19 30.08
C ALA A 366 -4.65 -19.54 29.38
N LEU A 367 -5.62 -20.08 30.12
CA LEU A 367 -6.92 -20.44 29.56
C LEU A 367 -7.73 -19.23 29.12
N GLU A 368 -7.69 -18.14 29.89
CA GLU A 368 -8.33 -16.88 29.51
C GLU A 368 -7.77 -16.34 28.20
N LEU A 369 -6.44 -16.19 28.11
CA LEU A 369 -5.75 -15.65 26.94
C LEU A 369 -5.94 -16.54 25.71
N ALA A 370 -5.79 -17.86 25.83
CA ALA A 370 -6.01 -18.79 24.72
C ALA A 370 -7.46 -18.77 24.23
N THR A 371 -8.44 -18.61 25.14
CA THR A 371 -9.86 -18.48 24.76
C THR A 371 -10.10 -17.20 23.99
N GLN A 372 -9.56 -16.07 24.44
CA GLN A 372 -9.66 -14.79 23.73
C GLN A 372 -8.99 -14.84 22.35
N ALA A 373 -7.78 -15.39 22.27
CA ALA A 373 -7.07 -15.58 21.01
C ALA A 373 -7.87 -16.43 20.01
N ASN A 374 -8.49 -17.52 20.50
CA ASN A 374 -9.33 -18.40 19.67
C ASN A 374 -10.60 -17.69 19.19
N GLN A 375 -11.22 -16.84 20.01
CA GLN A 375 -12.38 -16.06 19.61
C GLN A 375 -12.04 -15.01 18.56
N LEU A 376 -10.93 -14.27 18.77
CA LEU A 376 -10.47 -13.22 17.84
C LEU A 376 -10.01 -13.78 16.49
N SER A 377 -9.51 -15.01 16.45
CA SER A 377 -9.11 -15.71 15.23
C SER A 377 -10.24 -16.48 14.53
N GLY A 378 -11.47 -16.46 15.07
CA GLY A 378 -12.62 -17.16 14.47
C GLY A 378 -12.66 -18.66 14.72
N GLY A 379 -11.84 -19.19 15.63
CA GLY A 379 -11.96 -20.56 16.15
C GLY A 379 -11.50 -21.68 15.22
N ARG A 380 -10.69 -21.38 14.21
CA ARG A 380 -10.26 -22.35 13.17
C ARG A 380 -8.75 -22.37 12.92
N ASP A 381 -7.96 -21.75 13.80
CA ASP A 381 -6.50 -21.82 13.74
C ASP A 381 -6.00 -23.03 14.56
N PRO A 382 -5.33 -24.02 13.93
CA PRO A 382 -4.86 -25.20 14.65
C PRO A 382 -3.75 -24.90 15.66
N VAL A 383 -2.96 -23.82 15.48
CA VAL A 383 -1.92 -23.43 16.44
C VAL A 383 -2.58 -22.90 17.71
N ILE A 384 -3.57 -22.02 17.58
CA ILE A 384 -4.29 -21.44 18.73
C ILE A 384 -5.11 -22.52 19.45
N LEU A 385 -5.72 -23.45 18.71
CA LEU A 385 -6.43 -24.58 19.31
C LEU A 385 -5.50 -25.54 20.06
N ARG A 386 -4.25 -25.70 19.59
CA ARG A 386 -3.22 -26.45 20.31
C ARG A 386 -2.87 -25.76 21.63
N THR A 387 -2.68 -24.45 21.63
CA THR A 387 -2.45 -23.66 22.86
C THR A 387 -3.64 -23.75 23.82
N LEU A 388 -4.86 -23.65 23.31
CA LEU A 388 -6.08 -23.81 24.12
C LEU A 388 -6.16 -25.22 24.74
N ALA A 389 -5.74 -26.25 24.02
CA ALA A 389 -5.66 -27.61 24.55
C ALA A 389 -4.64 -27.72 25.70
N ALA A 390 -3.45 -27.14 25.53
CA ALA A 390 -2.43 -27.09 26.58
C ALA A 390 -2.93 -26.35 27.83
N ALA A 391 -3.60 -25.21 27.64
CA ALA A 391 -4.20 -24.45 28.74
C ALA A 391 -5.31 -25.24 29.47
N TYR A 392 -6.17 -25.97 28.75
CA TYR A 392 -7.13 -26.88 29.39
C TYR A 392 -6.44 -27.98 30.20
N ALA A 393 -5.36 -28.55 29.68
CA ALA A 393 -4.63 -29.62 30.35
C ALA A 393 -3.95 -29.14 31.64
N GLU A 394 -3.37 -27.92 31.65
CA GLU A 394 -2.81 -27.31 32.86
C GLU A 394 -3.89 -27.08 33.93
N ASN A 395 -5.12 -26.78 33.53
CA ASN A 395 -6.29 -26.69 34.42
C ASN A 395 -6.94 -28.04 34.75
N ARG A 396 -6.28 -29.17 34.43
CA ARG A 396 -6.79 -30.54 34.63
C ARG A 396 -8.11 -30.85 33.89
N GLN A 397 -8.47 -30.06 32.88
CA GLN A 397 -9.65 -30.26 32.04
C GLN A 397 -9.32 -31.16 30.84
N PHE A 398 -8.79 -32.36 31.09
CA PHE A 398 -8.23 -33.24 30.05
C PHE A 398 -9.22 -33.64 28.94
N SER A 399 -10.51 -33.79 29.27
CA SER A 399 -11.54 -34.07 28.25
C SER A 399 -11.72 -32.93 27.26
N LYS A 400 -11.56 -31.67 27.69
CA LYS A 400 -11.62 -30.49 26.79
C LYS A 400 -10.30 -30.29 26.06
N ALA A 401 -9.17 -30.56 26.72
CA ALA A 401 -7.85 -30.56 26.09
C ALA A 401 -7.80 -31.54 24.90
N PHE A 402 -8.21 -32.80 25.12
CA PHE A 402 -8.27 -33.82 24.08
C PHE A 402 -9.16 -33.41 22.90
N LYS A 403 -10.37 -32.89 23.16
CA LYS A 403 -11.28 -32.42 22.10
C LYS A 403 -10.67 -31.27 21.29
N SER A 404 -10.07 -30.30 21.97
CA SER A 404 -9.45 -29.13 21.31
C SER A 404 -8.24 -29.55 20.47
N ALA A 405 -7.37 -30.42 21.00
CA ALA A 405 -6.22 -30.95 20.28
C ALA A 405 -6.62 -31.80 19.07
N LYS A 406 -7.71 -32.58 19.18
CA LYS A 406 -8.25 -33.33 18.04
C LYS A 406 -8.76 -32.40 16.92
N SER A 407 -9.53 -31.37 17.28
CA SER A 407 -9.97 -30.36 16.31
C SER A 407 -8.78 -29.66 15.64
N ALA A 408 -7.73 -29.33 16.41
CA ALA A 408 -6.49 -28.79 15.87
C ALA A 408 -5.81 -29.75 14.89
N LEU A 409 -5.80 -31.05 15.21
CA LEU A 409 -5.17 -32.09 14.37
C LEU A 409 -5.89 -32.22 13.02
N ASP A 410 -7.22 -32.26 13.04
CA ASP A 410 -8.03 -32.37 11.82
C ASP A 410 -7.79 -31.16 10.88
N LEU A 411 -7.67 -29.96 11.46
CA LEU A 411 -7.32 -28.74 10.72
C LEU A 411 -5.87 -28.78 10.21
N ALA A 412 -4.91 -29.22 11.02
CA ALA A 412 -3.50 -29.33 10.62
C ALA A 412 -3.29 -30.31 9.45
N ILE A 413 -4.03 -31.44 9.45
CA ILE A 413 -4.05 -32.41 8.34
C ILE A 413 -4.61 -31.75 7.07
N THR A 414 -5.73 -31.03 7.19
CA THR A 414 -6.35 -30.30 6.07
C THR A 414 -5.40 -29.27 5.49
N GLN A 415 -4.62 -28.60 6.34
CA GLN A 415 -3.61 -27.61 5.96
C GLN A 415 -2.27 -28.22 5.53
N ARG A 416 -2.12 -29.55 5.57
CA ARG A 416 -0.88 -30.29 5.24
C ARG A 416 0.34 -29.86 6.06
N ASN A 417 0.14 -29.42 7.30
CA ASN A 417 1.21 -29.01 8.21
C ASN A 417 1.72 -30.22 9.01
N GLN A 418 2.65 -30.99 8.42
CA GLN A 418 3.14 -32.25 9.02
C GLN A 418 3.80 -32.06 10.39
N ALA A 419 4.61 -31.01 10.57
CA ALA A 419 5.26 -30.72 11.84
C ALA A 419 4.23 -30.50 12.97
N LEU A 420 3.12 -29.81 12.67
CA LEU A 420 2.05 -29.59 13.64
C LEU A 420 1.24 -30.86 13.90
N VAL A 421 1.04 -31.70 12.88
CA VAL A 421 0.38 -33.01 13.01
C VAL A 421 1.13 -33.91 13.99
N GLU A 422 2.45 -34.04 13.84
CA GLU A 422 3.30 -34.84 14.73
C GLU A 422 3.25 -34.31 16.18
N ALA A 423 3.37 -32.99 16.34
CA ALA A 423 3.28 -32.36 17.65
C ALA A 423 1.91 -32.60 18.32
N LEU A 424 0.81 -32.47 17.58
CA LEU A 424 -0.54 -32.69 18.11
C LEU A 424 -0.83 -34.14 18.46
N GLN A 425 -0.31 -35.11 17.69
CA GLN A 425 -0.41 -36.52 18.03
C GLN A 425 0.29 -36.83 19.36
N HIS A 426 1.46 -36.22 19.59
CA HIS A 426 2.15 -36.30 20.87
C HIS A 426 1.31 -35.73 22.01
N ASP A 427 0.80 -34.50 21.86
CA ASP A 427 -0.03 -33.82 22.87
C ASP A 427 -1.28 -34.62 23.22
N ILE A 428 -1.98 -35.17 22.21
CA ILE A 428 -3.16 -36.01 22.39
C ILE A 428 -2.85 -37.23 23.25
N SER A 429 -1.70 -37.87 23.04
CA SER A 429 -1.27 -39.04 23.83
C SER A 429 -1.06 -38.70 25.32
N LEU A 430 -0.61 -37.47 25.62
CA LEU A 430 -0.45 -36.99 27.00
C LEU A 430 -1.83 -36.77 27.63
N TYR A 431 -2.73 -36.09 26.92
CA TYR A 431 -4.06 -35.74 27.45
C TYR A 431 -4.93 -36.98 27.67
N GLN A 432 -4.82 -38.03 26.84
CA GLN A 432 -5.49 -39.32 27.06
C GLN A 432 -5.05 -40.00 28.36
N ARG A 433 -3.79 -39.81 28.77
CA ARG A 433 -3.24 -40.33 30.02
C ARG A 433 -3.49 -39.42 31.22
N GLY A 434 -4.20 -38.31 31.04
CA GLY A 434 -4.41 -37.31 32.10
C GLY A 434 -3.14 -36.55 32.48
N LEU A 435 -2.19 -36.42 31.56
CA LEU A 435 -0.95 -35.69 31.77
C LEU A 435 -0.99 -34.34 31.03
N PRO A 436 -0.60 -33.23 31.67
CA PRO A 436 -0.43 -31.96 30.98
C PRO A 436 0.82 -31.98 30.09
N TYR A 437 0.90 -31.03 29.15
CA TYR A 437 2.11 -30.80 28.37
C TYR A 437 3.17 -30.13 29.26
N ARG A 438 4.35 -30.72 29.38
CA ARG A 438 5.44 -30.26 30.24
C ARG A 438 6.80 -30.46 29.58
#